data_AF-A0A4U3CEN4-F1
#
_entry.id   AF-A0A4U3CEN4-F1
#
_cell.length_a   1.000
_cell.length_b   1.000
_cell.length_c   1.000
_cell.angle_alpha   90.00
_cell.angle_beta   90.00
_cell.angle_gamma   90.00
#
_symmetry.space_group_name_H-M   'P 1'
#
loop_
_entity.id
_entity.type
_entity.pdbx_description
1 polymer ?
#
loop_
_entity_poly.entity_id
_entity_poly.type
_entity_poly.pdbx_seq_one_letter_code
_entity_poly.pdbx_strand_id
1 'polypeptide(L)'
;MVGQSLFRLVDTPDVGPLLKALARSSDAGRGTSLAVRPQLFGFRASRCLLLLLPMEPSPSFAFALLDDEAADVLASALGMEQALWQFDEVVRAATASRMAAELPPDPELGRLSGRELEIVMRLMNGDRVPAIAEALFLSQSTVRNHLSAVFRKLRVGSQQQLIHRLRGTDAPPSRS
;
A
#
# COMPACT_ATOMS: atom_id res chain seq x y z
N MET A 1 -4.44 1.89 -2.61
CA MET A 1 -5.89 2.14 -2.45
C MET A 1 -6.23 2.02 -0.98
N VAL A 2 -6.42 3.13 -0.28
CA VAL A 2 -6.77 3.15 1.16
C VAL A 2 -8.12 3.83 1.29
N GLY A 3 -9.08 3.22 1.99
CA GLY A 3 -10.43 3.78 2.20
C GLY A 3 -11.51 3.38 1.17
N GLN A 4 -11.20 2.56 0.17
CA GLN A 4 -12.22 1.90 -0.65
C GLN A 4 -12.40 0.45 -0.20
N SER A 5 -13.64 -0.04 -0.27
CA SER A 5 -13.94 -1.45 -0.03
C SER A 5 -13.10 -2.32 -0.95
N LEU A 6 -12.34 -3.24 -0.36
CA LEU A 6 -11.54 -4.23 -1.09
C LEU A 6 -12.42 -5.11 -2.02
N PHE A 7 -13.74 -5.14 -1.81
CA PHE A 7 -14.67 -5.81 -2.71
C PHE A 7 -14.91 -5.06 -4.04
N ARG A 8 -14.56 -3.78 -4.13
CA ARG A 8 -14.56 -3.06 -5.43
C ARG A 8 -13.32 -3.37 -6.27
N LEU A 9 -12.30 -3.96 -5.67
CA LEU A 9 -11.10 -4.35 -6.38
C LEU A 9 -11.29 -5.61 -7.22
N VAL A 10 -12.32 -6.41 -6.96
CA VAL A 10 -12.51 -7.72 -7.60
C VAL A 10 -13.87 -7.81 -8.29
N ASP A 11 -13.94 -8.53 -9.40
CA ASP A 11 -15.20 -8.85 -10.07
C ASP A 11 -16.16 -9.60 -9.09
N THR A 12 -17.47 -9.34 -9.20
CA THR A 12 -18.53 -9.96 -8.37
C THR A 12 -18.36 -11.47 -8.10
N PRO A 13 -18.09 -12.35 -9.09
CA PRO A 13 -17.89 -13.78 -8.85
C PRO A 13 -16.72 -14.12 -7.90
N ASP A 14 -15.74 -13.23 -7.78
CA ASP A 14 -14.52 -13.48 -7.00
C ASP A 14 -14.67 -12.99 -5.53
N VAL A 15 -15.76 -12.28 -5.19
CA VAL A 15 -16.06 -11.78 -3.84
C VAL A 15 -16.26 -12.90 -2.82
N GLY A 16 -17.01 -13.95 -3.17
CA GLY A 16 -17.26 -15.08 -2.27
C GLY A 16 -15.99 -15.85 -1.89
N PRO A 17 -15.16 -16.25 -2.88
CA PRO A 17 -13.83 -16.82 -2.62
C PRO A 17 -12.93 -15.91 -1.78
N LEU A 18 -12.96 -14.60 -2.02
CA LEU A 18 -12.20 -13.61 -1.27
C LEU A 18 -12.59 -13.55 0.21
N LEU A 19 -13.89 -13.51 0.52
CA LEU A 19 -14.37 -13.55 1.90
C LEU A 19 -13.90 -14.80 2.64
N LYS A 20 -13.95 -15.96 1.99
CA LYS A 20 -13.46 -17.23 2.56
C LYS A 20 -11.94 -17.19 2.79
N ALA A 21 -11.18 -16.59 1.89
CA ALA A 21 -9.73 -16.44 2.02
C ALA A 21 -9.38 -15.52 3.20
N LEU A 22 -10.05 -14.37 3.33
CA LEU A 22 -9.88 -13.45 4.46
C LEU A 22 -10.18 -14.13 5.80
N ALA A 23 -11.33 -14.81 5.92
CA ALA A 23 -11.71 -15.51 7.14
C ALA A 23 -10.67 -16.57 7.55
N ARG A 24 -10.28 -17.44 6.61
CA ARG A 24 -9.24 -18.48 6.86
C ARG A 24 -7.90 -17.88 7.26
N SER A 25 -7.51 -16.77 6.62
CA SER A 25 -6.26 -16.08 6.89
C SER A 25 -6.26 -15.43 8.28
N SER A 26 -7.40 -14.84 8.68
CA SER A 26 -7.62 -14.30 10.02
C SER A 26 -7.51 -15.39 11.09
N ASP A 27 -8.22 -16.50 10.91
CA ASP A 27 -8.30 -17.59 11.88
C ASP A 27 -6.96 -18.31 12.02
N ALA A 28 -6.25 -18.50 10.90
CA ALA A 28 -4.98 -19.22 10.89
C ALA A 28 -3.76 -18.34 11.22
N GLY A 29 -3.91 -17.00 11.20
CA GLY A 29 -2.79 -16.05 11.32
C GLY A 29 -1.74 -16.19 10.22
N ARG A 30 -2.11 -16.74 9.05
CA ARG A 30 -1.20 -17.00 7.93
C ARG A 30 -1.63 -16.27 6.68
N GLY A 31 -0.65 -15.84 5.89
CA GLY A 31 -0.91 -15.28 4.56
C GLY A 31 -1.57 -16.31 3.64
N THR A 32 -2.40 -15.83 2.73
CA THR A 32 -3.05 -16.66 1.71
C THR A 32 -3.05 -15.93 0.37
N SER A 33 -3.25 -16.67 -0.72
CA SER A 33 -3.34 -16.09 -2.04
C SER A 33 -4.61 -16.58 -2.75
N LEU A 34 -5.17 -15.73 -3.61
CA LEU A 34 -6.38 -16.03 -4.37
C LEU A 34 -6.27 -15.43 -5.77
N ALA A 35 -6.53 -16.22 -6.80
CA ALA A 35 -6.69 -15.71 -8.15
C ALA A 35 -7.99 -14.90 -8.25
N VAL A 36 -7.88 -13.64 -8.65
CA VAL A 36 -9.00 -12.70 -8.80
C VAL A 36 -8.90 -11.98 -10.14
N ARG A 37 -10.03 -11.49 -10.64
CA ARG A 37 -10.05 -10.52 -11.75
C ARG A 37 -10.17 -9.13 -11.17
N PRO A 38 -9.11 -8.30 -11.23
CA PRO A 38 -9.20 -6.99 -10.64
C PRO A 38 -10.04 -6.06 -11.52
N GLN A 39 -10.91 -5.29 -10.86
CA GLN A 39 -11.74 -4.27 -11.49
C GLN A 39 -11.18 -2.89 -11.16
N LEU A 40 -10.09 -2.51 -11.84
CA LEU A 40 -9.41 -1.23 -11.65
C LEU A 40 -9.77 -0.27 -12.79
N PHE A 41 -10.28 0.92 -12.45
CA PHE A 41 -10.51 2.04 -13.39
C PHE A 41 -11.32 1.69 -14.66
N GLY A 42 -12.28 0.75 -14.57
CA GLY A 42 -13.10 0.34 -15.72
C GLY A 42 -12.39 -0.58 -16.72
N PHE A 43 -11.16 -1.00 -16.42
CA PHE A 43 -10.42 -2.00 -17.16
C PHE A 43 -10.65 -3.38 -16.51
N ARG A 44 -11.13 -4.35 -17.28
CA ARG A 44 -11.10 -5.76 -16.88
C ARG A 44 -9.72 -6.31 -17.22
N ALA A 45 -8.87 -6.46 -16.21
CA ALA A 45 -7.58 -7.08 -16.41
C ALA A 45 -7.70 -8.60 -16.55
N SER A 46 -6.65 -9.21 -17.10
CA SER A 46 -6.36 -10.65 -17.01
C SER A 46 -6.38 -11.12 -15.54
N ARG A 47 -6.56 -12.43 -15.29
CA ARG A 47 -6.50 -12.98 -13.93
C ARG A 47 -5.18 -12.59 -13.25
N CYS A 48 -5.27 -12.16 -12.00
CA CYS A 48 -4.13 -11.76 -11.17
C CYS A 48 -4.20 -12.52 -9.84
N LEU A 49 -3.07 -12.70 -9.17
CA LEU A 49 -3.02 -13.26 -7.83
C LEU A 49 -3.11 -12.14 -6.79
N LEU A 50 -4.11 -12.21 -5.92
CA LEU A 50 -4.23 -11.38 -4.73
C LEU A 50 -3.55 -12.08 -3.56
N LEU A 51 -2.45 -11.52 -3.06
CA LEU A 51 -1.82 -11.93 -1.82
C LEU A 51 -2.49 -11.21 -0.65
N LEU A 52 -2.84 -11.94 0.40
CA LEU A 52 -3.42 -11.43 1.65
C LEU A 52 -2.50 -11.83 2.81
N LEU A 53 -2.14 -10.87 3.64
CA LEU A 53 -1.29 -11.06 4.81
C LEU A 53 -2.02 -10.52 6.05
N PRO A 54 -2.34 -11.36 7.05
CA PRO A 54 -3.01 -10.89 8.26
C PRO A 54 -2.09 -9.96 9.05
N MET A 55 -2.69 -8.96 9.68
CA MET A 55 -2.04 -7.93 10.46
C MET A 55 -2.69 -7.80 11.84
N GLU A 56 -1.88 -7.36 12.81
CA GLU A 56 -2.37 -6.97 14.13
C GLU A 56 -2.69 -5.47 14.18
N PRO A 57 -3.84 -5.05 14.75
CA PRO A 57 -4.86 -5.90 15.35
C PRO A 57 -5.74 -6.61 14.31
N SER A 58 -6.06 -7.88 14.53
CA SER A 58 -7.07 -8.61 13.76
C SER A 58 -8.44 -7.89 13.80
N PRO A 59 -9.24 -7.87 12.69
CA PRO A 59 -9.02 -8.50 11.39
C PRO A 59 -8.43 -7.54 10.35
N SER A 60 -7.21 -7.06 10.57
CA SER A 60 -6.50 -6.21 9.60
C SER A 60 -5.71 -7.04 8.60
N PHE A 61 -5.57 -6.57 7.36
CA PHE A 61 -4.81 -7.27 6.32
C PHE A 61 -4.02 -6.30 5.45
N ALA A 62 -2.78 -6.68 5.12
CA ALA A 62 -2.06 -6.14 3.98
C ALA A 62 -2.38 -6.99 2.74
N PHE A 63 -2.36 -6.37 1.56
CA PHE A 63 -2.56 -7.08 0.31
C PHE A 63 -1.69 -6.55 -0.83
N ALA A 64 -1.48 -7.39 -1.84
CA ALA A 64 -0.82 -7.04 -3.09
C ALA A 64 -1.48 -7.78 -4.26
N LEU A 65 -1.53 -7.16 -5.44
CA LEU A 65 -1.95 -7.79 -6.69
C LEU A 65 -0.70 -8.08 -7.52
N LEU A 66 -0.57 -9.33 -7.96
CA LEU A 66 0.52 -9.83 -8.80
C LEU A 66 -0.10 -10.30 -10.11
N ASP A 67 0.57 -10.07 -11.23
CA ASP A 67 0.19 -10.73 -12.49
C ASP A 67 0.48 -12.23 -12.44
N ASP A 68 -0.02 -12.98 -13.43
CA ASP A 68 0.06 -14.45 -13.46
C ASP A 68 1.54 -14.94 -13.47
N GLU A 69 2.42 -14.18 -14.12
CA GLU A 69 3.85 -14.49 -14.22
C GLU A 69 4.57 -14.26 -12.89
N ALA A 70 4.33 -13.13 -12.22
CA ALA A 70 4.84 -12.87 -10.87
C ALA A 70 4.21 -13.80 -9.82
N ALA A 71 2.96 -14.23 -10.02
CA ALA A 71 2.26 -15.18 -9.16
C ALA A 71 2.90 -16.57 -9.18
N ASP A 72 3.21 -17.08 -10.37
CA ASP A 72 3.92 -18.35 -10.55
C ASP A 72 5.32 -18.30 -9.95
N VAL A 73 6.02 -17.18 -10.14
CA VAL A 73 7.33 -16.96 -9.52
C VAL A 73 7.22 -16.87 -8.00
N LEU A 74 6.20 -16.22 -7.44
CA LEU A 74 6.01 -16.14 -5.98
C LEU A 74 5.61 -17.48 -5.37
N ALA A 75 4.72 -18.23 -6.05
CA ALA A 75 4.33 -19.59 -5.66
C ALA A 75 5.55 -20.52 -5.68
N SER A 76 6.46 -20.32 -6.64
CA SER A 76 7.75 -21.02 -6.73
C SER A 76 8.77 -20.51 -5.71
N ALA A 77 8.78 -19.22 -5.39
CA ALA A 77 9.70 -18.55 -4.46
C ALA A 77 9.37 -18.80 -2.98
N LEU A 78 8.10 -19.05 -2.67
CA LEU A 78 7.67 -19.68 -1.41
C LEU A 78 8.23 -21.11 -1.25
N GLY A 79 8.85 -21.66 -2.31
CA GLY A 79 9.49 -22.97 -2.38
C GLY A 79 11.00 -23.03 -2.14
N MET A 80 11.85 -22.03 -2.45
CA MET A 80 13.27 -22.00 -2.04
C MET A 80 14.06 -20.74 -2.46
N GLU A 81 15.12 -20.48 -1.68
CA GLU A 81 16.25 -19.49 -1.67
C GLU A 81 16.53 -18.51 -2.82
N GLN A 82 15.97 -18.61 -4.03
CA GLN A 82 16.12 -17.59 -5.08
C GLN A 82 15.19 -16.38 -4.91
N ALA A 83 14.26 -16.45 -3.96
CA ALA A 83 13.33 -15.38 -3.58
C ALA A 83 14.01 -14.09 -3.08
N LEU A 84 15.28 -14.16 -2.64
CA LEU A 84 15.97 -13.06 -1.95
C LEU A 84 16.13 -11.78 -2.77
N TRP A 85 16.13 -11.85 -4.11
CA TRP A 85 16.28 -10.66 -4.97
C TRP A 85 14.94 -10.03 -5.38
N GLN A 86 13.86 -10.82 -5.50
CA GLN A 86 12.51 -10.31 -5.82
C GLN A 86 11.66 -10.03 -4.57
N PHE A 87 12.15 -10.43 -3.41
CA PHE A 87 11.58 -10.11 -2.10
C PHE A 87 11.41 -8.60 -1.90
N ASP A 88 12.26 -7.75 -2.48
CA ASP A 88 12.23 -6.31 -2.25
C ASP A 88 10.91 -5.69 -2.67
N GLU A 89 10.37 -6.00 -3.86
CA GLU A 89 9.15 -5.34 -4.33
C GLU A 89 7.90 -5.80 -3.57
N VAL A 90 7.82 -7.09 -3.23
CA VAL A 90 6.71 -7.65 -2.46
C VAL A 90 6.80 -7.22 -0.99
N VAL A 91 7.99 -7.19 -0.39
CA VAL A 91 8.20 -6.64 0.96
C VAL A 91 7.94 -5.15 0.96
N ARG A 92 8.32 -4.39 -0.06
CA ARG A 92 8.03 -2.95 -0.17
C ARG A 92 6.54 -2.70 -0.34
N ALA A 93 5.84 -3.47 -1.16
CA ALA A 93 4.38 -3.38 -1.29
C ALA A 93 3.68 -3.74 0.03
N ALA A 94 4.12 -4.81 0.71
CA ALA A 94 3.60 -5.21 2.02
C ALA A 94 3.88 -4.16 3.09
N THR A 95 5.10 -3.58 3.13
CA THR A 95 5.51 -2.54 4.07
C THR A 95 4.75 -1.23 3.80
N ALA A 96 4.61 -0.85 2.53
CA ALA A 96 3.79 0.29 2.11
C ALA A 96 2.33 0.11 2.51
N SER A 97 1.75 -1.07 2.31
CA SER A 97 0.39 -1.39 2.75
C SER A 97 0.24 -1.36 4.27
N ARG A 98 1.22 -1.88 5.03
CA ARG A 98 1.22 -1.82 6.50
C ARG A 98 1.22 -0.40 7.03
N MET A 99 2.14 0.41 6.53
CA MET A 99 2.30 1.78 6.98
C MET A 99 1.18 2.70 6.47
N ALA A 100 0.56 2.38 5.33
CA ALA A 100 -0.67 3.03 4.86
C ALA A 100 -1.88 2.75 5.74
N ALA A 101 -1.94 1.60 6.43
CA ALA A 101 -3.02 1.29 7.37
C ALA A 101 -2.92 2.10 8.68
N GLU A 102 -1.72 2.61 9.02
CA GLU A 102 -1.50 3.47 10.20
C GLU A 102 -1.90 4.94 9.96
N LEU A 103 -2.07 5.33 8.69
CA LEU A 103 -2.53 6.67 8.31
C LEU A 103 -4.06 6.70 8.26
N PRO A 104 -4.71 7.83 8.62
CA PRO A 104 -6.13 7.99 8.42
C PRO A 104 -6.47 7.82 6.93
N PRO A 105 -7.65 7.27 6.61
CA PRO A 105 -8.05 6.95 5.24
C PRO A 105 -8.23 8.23 4.41
N ASP A 106 -7.14 8.74 3.83
CA ASP A 106 -7.18 9.81 2.82
C ASP A 106 -7.19 9.14 1.43
N PRO A 107 -8.29 9.25 0.66
CA PRO A 107 -8.42 8.64 -0.66
C PRO A 107 -7.37 9.15 -1.66
N GLU A 108 -6.78 10.32 -1.43
CA GLU A 108 -5.75 10.91 -2.28
C GLU A 108 -4.37 10.25 -2.06
N LEU A 109 -4.13 9.56 -0.92
CA LEU A 109 -2.92 8.74 -0.71
C LEU A 109 -2.81 7.61 -1.74
N GLY A 110 -3.94 7.14 -2.28
CA GLY A 110 -3.96 6.14 -3.35
C GLY A 110 -3.33 6.60 -4.67
N ARG A 111 -3.03 7.90 -4.83
CA ARG A 111 -2.34 8.45 -6.02
C ARG A 111 -0.81 8.48 -5.88
N LEU A 112 -0.30 8.20 -4.69
CA LEU A 112 1.14 8.12 -4.46
C LEU A 112 1.69 6.81 -5.01
N SER A 113 2.90 6.86 -5.58
CA SER A 113 3.65 5.64 -5.87
C SER A 113 4.11 4.99 -4.56
N GLY A 114 4.48 3.70 -4.60
CA GLY A 114 5.02 3.02 -3.41
C GLY A 114 6.21 3.76 -2.80
N ARG A 115 7.07 4.35 -3.63
CA ARG A 115 8.21 5.13 -3.17
C ARG A 115 7.84 6.46 -2.52
N GLU A 116 6.87 7.15 -3.10
CA GLU A 116 6.35 8.39 -2.51
C GLU A 116 5.69 8.13 -1.15
N LEU A 117 4.95 7.01 -1.06
CA LEU A 117 4.32 6.57 0.18
C LEU A 117 5.37 6.26 1.26
N GLU A 118 6.43 5.51 0.95
CA GLU A 118 7.57 5.26 1.87
C GLU A 118 8.16 6.56 2.43
N ILE A 119 8.37 7.56 1.57
CA ILE A 119 8.92 8.86 1.96
C ILE A 119 7.95 9.61 2.88
N VAL A 120 6.65 9.64 2.55
CA VAL A 120 5.61 10.29 3.37
C VAL A 120 5.51 9.65 4.75
N MET A 121 5.63 8.34 4.84
CA MET A 121 5.47 7.64 6.11
C MET A 121 6.70 7.82 7.01
N ARG A 122 7.91 7.78 6.46
CA ARG A 122 9.12 8.15 7.22
C ARG A 122 9.06 9.59 7.73
N LEU A 123 8.57 10.50 6.89
CA LEU A 123 8.31 11.88 7.29
C LEU A 123 7.29 11.95 8.45
N MET A 124 6.24 11.12 8.42
CA MET A 124 5.24 11.05 9.49
C MET A 124 5.79 10.50 10.80
N ASN A 125 6.78 9.62 10.72
CA ASN A 125 7.54 9.09 11.86
C ASN A 125 8.57 10.10 12.41
N GLY A 126 8.70 11.28 11.80
CA GLY A 126 9.58 12.35 12.27
C GLY A 126 10.97 12.35 11.62
N ASP A 127 11.23 11.48 10.65
CA ASP A 127 12.50 11.46 9.92
C ASP A 127 12.68 12.77 9.14
N ARG A 128 13.89 13.33 9.19
CA ARG A 128 14.28 14.47 8.34
C ARG A 128 14.83 13.97 7.01
N VAL A 129 14.81 14.82 5.98
CA VAL A 129 15.30 14.49 4.62
C VAL A 129 16.65 13.74 4.59
N PRO A 130 17.67 14.08 5.39
CA PRO A 130 18.92 13.30 5.44
C PRO A 130 18.73 11.86 5.89
N ALA A 131 17.95 11.64 6.97
CA ALA A 131 17.66 10.31 7.50
C ALA A 131 16.80 9.48 6.53
N ILE A 132 15.83 10.12 5.87
CA ILE A 132 15.01 9.48 4.83
C ILE A 132 15.90 9.05 3.64
N ALA A 133 16.82 9.91 3.22
CA ALA A 133 17.74 9.65 2.13
C ALA A 133 18.64 8.45 2.42
N GLU A 134 19.25 8.44 3.61
CA GLU A 134 20.08 7.32 4.08
C GLU A 134 19.28 6.01 4.13
N ALA A 135 18.14 6.03 4.82
CA ALA A 135 17.37 4.83 5.09
C ALA A 135 16.63 4.26 3.86
N LEU A 136 16.59 5.03 2.76
CA LEU A 136 16.03 4.60 1.49
C LEU A 136 17.10 4.49 0.39
N PHE A 137 18.39 4.68 0.70
CA PHE A 137 19.49 4.67 -0.28
C PHE A 137 19.28 5.67 -1.44
N LEU A 138 18.82 6.89 -1.13
CA LEU A 138 18.62 7.98 -2.08
C LEU A 138 19.55 9.16 -1.78
N SER A 139 19.69 10.04 -2.77
CA SER A 139 20.22 11.38 -2.50
C SER A 139 19.15 12.26 -1.82
N GLN A 140 19.58 13.24 -1.02
CA GLN A 140 18.66 14.20 -0.41
C GLN A 140 17.88 15.02 -1.47
N SER A 141 18.47 15.31 -2.62
CA SER A 141 17.78 16.00 -3.71
C SER A 141 16.69 15.13 -4.34
N THR A 142 16.93 13.83 -4.50
CA THR A 142 15.92 12.87 -4.95
C THR A 142 14.75 12.79 -3.96
N VAL A 143 15.01 12.75 -2.65
CA VAL A 143 13.94 12.79 -1.63
C VAL A 143 13.14 14.09 -1.73
N ARG A 144 13.79 15.25 -1.88
CA ARG A 144 13.09 16.53 -2.07
C ARG A 144 12.24 16.54 -3.35
N ASN A 145 12.72 15.94 -4.43
CA ASN A 145 11.96 15.83 -5.68
C ASN A 145 10.71 14.96 -5.51
N HIS A 146 10.82 13.83 -4.81
CA HIS A 146 9.68 13.01 -4.46
C HIS A 146 8.68 13.76 -3.57
N LEU A 147 9.16 14.49 -2.54
CA LEU A 147 8.28 15.32 -1.69
C LEU A 147 7.56 16.40 -2.50
N SER A 148 8.24 17.06 -3.45
CA SER A 148 7.60 18.02 -4.35
C SER A 148 6.51 17.37 -5.22
N ALA A 149 6.74 16.16 -5.72
CA ALA A 149 5.75 15.41 -6.47
C ALA A 149 4.54 15.02 -5.58
N VAL A 150 4.80 14.59 -4.34
CA VAL A 150 3.77 14.31 -3.32
C VAL A 150 2.92 15.55 -3.05
N PHE A 151 3.56 16.70 -2.80
CA PHE A 151 2.87 17.96 -2.52
C PHE A 151 1.94 18.35 -3.66
N ARG A 152 2.40 18.21 -4.90
CA ARG A 152 1.58 18.44 -6.10
C ARG A 152 0.43 17.44 -6.21
N LYS A 153 0.67 16.15 -5.99
CA LYS A 153 -0.35 15.09 -6.09
C LYS A 153 -1.45 15.24 -5.04
N LEU A 154 -1.06 15.61 -3.82
CA LEU A 154 -1.97 15.78 -2.68
C LEU A 154 -2.50 17.22 -2.57
N ARG A 155 -2.06 18.15 -3.43
CA ARG A 155 -2.47 19.56 -3.43
C ARG A 155 -2.21 20.27 -2.09
N VAL A 156 -1.05 20.01 -1.50
CA VAL A 156 -0.56 20.68 -0.29
C VAL A 156 0.63 21.56 -0.64
N GLY A 157 0.75 22.72 -0.01
CA GLY A 157 1.79 23.71 -0.28
C GLY A 157 3.04 23.55 0.59
N SER A 158 3.00 22.73 1.65
CA SER A 158 4.14 22.55 2.55
C SER A 158 4.14 21.20 3.25
N GLN A 159 5.31 20.85 3.78
CA GLN A 159 5.50 19.70 4.65
C GLN A 159 4.57 19.76 5.88
N GLN A 160 4.42 20.93 6.51
CA GLN A 160 3.54 21.10 7.66
C GLN A 160 2.08 20.87 7.29
N GLN A 161 1.64 21.36 6.13
CA GLN A 161 0.28 21.14 5.65
C GLN A 161 0.04 19.66 5.33
N LEU A 162 1.02 18.95 4.76
CA LEU A 162 0.96 17.51 4.57
C LEU A 162 0.79 16.77 5.91
N ILE A 163 1.63 17.10 6.89
CA ILE A 163 1.60 16.51 8.24
C ILE A 163 0.23 16.74 8.90
N HIS A 164 -0.27 17.97 8.85
CA HIS A 164 -1.53 18.38 9.46
C HIS A 164 -2.72 17.63 8.85
N ARG A 165 -2.75 17.57 7.51
CA ARG A 165 -3.75 16.82 6.76
C ARG A 165 -3.75 15.34 7.11
N LEU A 166 -2.57 14.71 7.13
CA LEU A 166 -2.41 13.30 7.43
C LEU A 166 -2.60 12.95 8.91
N ARG A 167 -2.55 13.93 9.82
CA ARG A 167 -2.95 13.75 11.22
C ARG A 167 -4.45 14.01 11.45
N GLY A 168 -5.19 14.33 10.39
CA GLY A 168 -6.63 14.64 10.48
C GLY A 168 -6.93 15.95 11.21
N THR A 169 -5.97 16.86 11.32
CA THR A 169 -6.14 18.13 12.05
C THR A 169 -6.70 19.25 11.17
N ASP A 170 -6.88 19.02 9.86
CA ASP A 170 -7.65 19.91 8.96
C ASP A 170 -9.14 19.90 9.32
N ALA A 171 -9.51 20.55 10.42
CA ALA A 171 -10.85 21.07 10.60
C ALA A 171 -11.06 22.14 9.51
N PRO A 172 -12.13 22.08 8.69
CA PRO A 172 -12.45 23.16 7.77
C PRO A 172 -12.67 24.44 8.60
N PRO A 173 -12.20 25.63 8.15
CA PRO A 173 -12.53 26.87 8.83
C PRO A 173 -14.05 27.01 8.82
N SER A 174 -14.63 27.05 10.02
CA SER A 174 -16.04 27.39 10.23
C SER A 174 -16.29 28.75 9.57
N ARG A 175 -16.99 28.72 8.43
CA ARG A 175 -17.53 29.94 7.81
C ARG A 175 -18.70 30.40 8.68
N SER A 176 -18.45 31.44 9.47
CA SER A 176 -19.45 32.34 10.05
C SER A 176 -20.16 33.14 8.98
#